data_AF-A0A0M9ECK3-F1
#
_entry.id   AF-A0A0M9ECK3-F1
#
_cell.length_a   1.000
_cell.length_b   1.000
_cell.length_c   1.000
_cell.angle_alpha   90.00
_cell.angle_beta   90.00
_cell.angle_gamma   90.00
#
_symmetry.space_group_name_H-M   'P 1'
#
loop_
_entity.id
_entity.type
_entity.pdbx_description
1 polymer ?
#
loop_
_entity_poly.entity_id
_entity_poly.type
_entity_poly.pdbx_seq_one_letter_code
_entity_poly.pdbx_strand_id
1 'polypeptide(L)'
;ICCRPFRAKKSNVRLFGNAPPKHLYAKKEGIMKKKLTLSETLEDYLETILELENKNKVARVKDIADKLEIQRGSVTGVLKLLEKKGLINYQPYSYITLTDSGLKIAKKITARHNVLKDFLVRIVQLESNNAENVACRMEHIIDEISMNKFIQFIKFIDTCPRAGEEWINSFIKFCSSEKHVWEKCNQCIEQCKANHNNISP
;
A
#
# COMPACT_ATOMS: atom_id res chain seq x y z
N ILE A 1 6.89 30.13 12.53
CA ILE A 1 7.21 28.73 12.96
C ILE A 1 7.59 27.82 11.78
N CYS A 2 7.28 28.16 10.51
CA CYS A 2 7.60 27.34 9.34
C CYS A 2 8.91 27.69 8.60
N CYS A 3 9.85 28.41 9.23
CA CYS A 3 11.19 28.64 8.66
C CYS A 3 12.23 28.63 9.77
N ARG A 4 12.95 27.52 9.92
CA ARG A 4 14.34 27.56 10.39
C ARG A 4 15.19 26.95 9.27
N PRO A 5 16.24 27.65 8.80
CA PRO A 5 17.08 27.16 7.73
C PRO A 5 17.79 25.87 8.18
N PHE A 6 17.65 24.81 7.39
CA PHE A 6 18.42 23.58 7.57
C PHE A 6 19.87 23.89 7.19
N ARG A 7 20.66 24.30 8.18
CA ARG A 7 22.10 24.53 8.03
C ARG A 7 22.77 23.16 7.95
N ALA A 8 22.90 22.63 6.74
CA ALA A 8 23.63 21.40 6.47
C ALA A 8 25.10 21.60 6.90
N LYS A 9 25.46 21.10 8.09
CA LYS A 9 26.87 20.89 8.43
C LYS A 9 27.38 19.82 7.48
N LYS A 10 28.51 20.08 6.80
CA LYS A 10 29.24 19.07 6.02
C LYS A 10 29.45 17.84 6.91
N SER A 11 28.67 16.79 6.68
CA SER A 11 28.84 15.50 7.35
C SER A 11 29.16 14.46 6.30
N ASN A 12 30.35 13.88 6.42
CA ASN A 12 30.74 12.64 5.76
C ASN A 12 29.58 11.65 5.85
N VAL A 13 29.04 11.27 4.70
CA VAL A 13 27.95 10.30 4.60
C VAL A 13 28.52 8.94 4.99
N ARG A 14 28.36 8.56 6.27
CA ARG A 14 28.33 7.15 6.66
C ARG A 14 26.92 6.66 6.35
N LEU A 15 26.76 6.00 5.20
CA LEU A 15 25.63 5.11 4.98
C LEU A 15 25.75 3.99 6.03
N PHE A 16 24.61 3.65 6.67
CA PHE A 16 24.45 2.76 7.81
C PHE A 16 24.91 3.34 9.17
N GLY A 17 23.93 3.65 10.04
CA GLY A 17 24.21 3.95 11.44
C GLY A 17 23.12 4.74 12.16
N ASN A 18 22.06 4.06 12.57
CA ASN A 18 21.59 3.97 13.97
C ASN A 18 20.13 3.51 13.97
N ALA A 19 19.90 2.29 14.49
CA ALA A 19 18.57 1.79 14.77
C ALA A 19 17.82 2.80 15.66
N PRO A 20 16.50 3.00 15.46
CA PRO A 20 15.73 3.94 16.27
C PRO A 20 15.81 3.57 17.76
N PRO A 21 15.82 4.55 18.66
CA PRO A 21 16.04 4.31 20.08
C PRO A 21 14.94 3.42 20.67
N LYS A 22 15.34 2.32 21.32
CA LYS A 22 14.51 1.21 21.83
C LYS A 22 13.43 1.61 22.86
N HIS A 23 13.33 2.87 23.26
CA HIS A 23 12.41 3.34 24.31
C HIS A 23 11.10 3.94 23.78
N LEU A 24 10.91 4.09 22.46
CA LEU A 24 9.66 4.61 21.88
C LEU A 24 8.51 3.58 21.77
N TYR A 25 8.77 2.32 22.12
CA TYR A 25 7.76 1.26 22.17
C TYR A 25 7.84 0.50 23.50
N ALA A 26 7.75 1.20 24.61
CA ALA A 26 7.59 0.57 25.91
C ALA A 26 6.27 1.03 26.55
N LYS A 27 5.44 0.04 26.88
CA LYS A 27 4.30 0.06 27.81
C LYS A 27 2.94 0.50 27.25
N LYS A 28 2.16 -0.51 26.82
CA LYS A 28 0.78 -0.76 27.28
C LYS A 28 0.50 -2.26 27.15
N GLU A 29 0.81 -3.01 28.21
CA GLU A 29 0.17 -4.31 28.43
C GLU A 29 -1.29 -4.02 28.81
N GLY A 30 -2.21 -4.47 27.96
CA GLY A 30 -3.63 -4.22 28.12
C GLY A 30 -4.43 -5.04 27.12
N ILE A 31 -4.82 -6.24 27.52
CA ILE A 31 -5.92 -7.07 27.00
C ILE A 31 -6.03 -7.02 25.46
N MET A 32 -5.20 -7.81 24.77
CA MET A 32 -5.46 -8.11 23.37
C MET A 32 -6.74 -8.93 23.27
N LYS A 33 -7.87 -8.25 23.04
CA LYS A 33 -9.03 -8.90 22.37
C LYS A 33 -8.44 -9.65 21.18
N LYS A 34 -8.56 -10.97 21.18
CA LYS A 34 -8.10 -11.84 20.11
C LYS A 34 -8.82 -11.43 18.83
N LYS A 35 -8.22 -10.48 18.09
CA LYS A 35 -8.62 -10.13 16.74
C LYS A 35 -8.43 -11.43 15.97
N LEU A 36 -9.51 -11.99 15.42
CA LEU A 36 -9.41 -13.10 14.49
C LEU A 36 -8.64 -12.56 13.28
N THR A 37 -7.33 -12.73 13.28
CA THR A 37 -6.52 -12.54 12.09
C THR A 37 -6.98 -13.60 11.10
N LEU A 38 -7.58 -13.14 10.00
CA LEU A 38 -7.94 -14.00 8.89
C LEU A 38 -6.63 -14.43 8.21
N SER A 39 -6.55 -15.65 7.70
CA SER A 39 -5.35 -16.07 6.94
C SER A 39 -5.33 -15.35 5.59
N GLU A 40 -4.14 -15.11 5.05
CA GLU A 40 -3.94 -14.46 3.73
C GLU A 40 -4.81 -15.13 2.66
N THR A 41 -4.79 -16.47 2.58
CA THR A 41 -5.64 -17.23 1.64
C THR A 41 -7.14 -16.95 1.76
N LEU A 42 -7.65 -16.66 2.96
CA LEU A 42 -9.07 -16.35 3.14
C LEU A 42 -9.36 -14.90 2.77
N GLU A 43 -8.39 -14.01 2.93
CA GLU A 43 -8.42 -12.61 2.48
C GLU A 43 -8.45 -12.54 0.94
N ASP A 44 -7.58 -13.30 0.27
CA ASP A 44 -7.51 -13.40 -1.20
C ASP A 44 -8.86 -13.81 -1.82
N TYR A 45 -9.54 -14.77 -1.18
CA TYR A 45 -10.86 -15.22 -1.63
C TYR A 45 -11.91 -14.14 -1.49
N LEU A 46 -11.91 -13.38 -0.38
CA LEU A 46 -12.87 -12.31 -0.18
C LEU A 46 -12.66 -11.17 -1.18
N GLU A 47 -11.41 -10.81 -1.45
CA GLU A 47 -11.08 -9.84 -2.50
C GLU A 47 -11.49 -10.34 -3.88
N THR A 48 -11.16 -11.59 -4.23
CA THR A 48 -11.54 -12.18 -5.51
C THR A 48 -13.05 -12.21 -5.70
N ILE A 49 -13.80 -12.59 -4.66
CA ILE A 49 -15.27 -12.59 -4.72
C ILE A 49 -15.78 -11.15 -4.92
N LEU A 50 -15.22 -10.16 -4.22
CA LEU A 50 -15.59 -8.75 -4.39
C LEU A 50 -15.33 -8.26 -5.82
N GLU A 51 -14.17 -8.59 -6.39
CA GLU A 51 -13.82 -8.23 -7.77
C GLU A 51 -14.81 -8.85 -8.77
N LEU A 52 -15.11 -10.13 -8.61
CA LEU A 52 -16.04 -10.85 -9.48
C LEU A 52 -17.48 -10.34 -9.34
N GLU A 53 -17.95 -10.03 -8.12
CA GLU A 53 -19.24 -9.39 -7.89
C GLU A 53 -19.32 -8.03 -8.59
N ASN A 54 -18.28 -7.20 -8.50
CA ASN A 54 -18.26 -5.89 -9.16
C ASN A 54 -18.25 -6.01 -10.69
N LYS A 55 -17.55 -7.01 -11.24
CA LYS A 55 -17.41 -7.19 -12.69
C LYS A 55 -18.61 -7.89 -13.33
N ASN A 56 -19.11 -8.96 -12.69
CA ASN A 56 -20.06 -9.90 -13.28
C ASN A 56 -21.38 -10.02 -12.49
N LYS A 57 -21.58 -9.18 -11.46
CA LYS A 57 -22.70 -9.22 -10.48
C LYS A 57 -22.74 -10.44 -9.57
N VAL A 58 -22.03 -11.52 -9.90
CA VAL A 58 -21.99 -12.77 -9.14
C VAL A 58 -20.61 -13.42 -9.24
N ALA A 59 -20.18 -14.11 -8.17
CA ALA A 59 -19.00 -14.96 -8.20
C ALA A 59 -19.39 -16.44 -8.37
N ARG A 60 -18.63 -17.19 -9.17
CA ARG A 60 -18.78 -18.64 -9.36
C ARG A 60 -17.48 -19.35 -8.99
N VAL A 61 -17.59 -20.61 -8.56
CA VAL A 61 -16.43 -21.45 -8.19
C VAL A 61 -15.38 -21.51 -9.29
N LYS A 62 -15.82 -21.65 -10.55
CA LYS A 62 -14.92 -21.65 -11.71
C LYS A 62 -14.14 -20.34 -11.80
N ASP A 63 -14.83 -19.20 -11.74
CA ASP A 63 -14.21 -17.89 -11.94
C ASP A 63 -13.24 -17.56 -10.79
N ILE A 64 -13.56 -17.98 -9.56
CA ILE A 64 -12.66 -17.87 -8.40
C ILE A 64 -11.42 -18.72 -8.61
N ALA A 65 -11.58 -19.97 -9.04
CA ALA A 65 -10.46 -20.88 -9.30
C ALA A 65 -9.53 -20.34 -10.40
N ASP A 66 -10.13 -19.88 -11.50
CA ASP A 66 -9.40 -19.35 -12.65
C ASP A 66 -8.64 -18.05 -12.27
N LYS A 67 -9.24 -17.19 -11.44
CA LYS A 67 -8.63 -15.92 -10.99
C LYS A 67 -7.51 -16.11 -9.97
N LEU A 68 -7.66 -17.07 -9.05
CA LEU A 68 -6.64 -17.42 -8.05
C LEU A 68 -5.61 -18.43 -8.58
N GLU A 69 -5.71 -18.85 -9.85
CA GLU A 69 -4.82 -19.82 -10.50
C GLU A 69 -4.68 -21.16 -9.73
N ILE A 70 -5.78 -21.64 -9.15
CA ILE A 70 -5.82 -22.88 -8.36
C ILE A 70 -6.83 -23.90 -8.91
N GLN A 71 -6.67 -25.16 -8.50
CA GLN A 71 -7.62 -26.20 -8.87
C GLN A 71 -8.99 -26.00 -8.19
N ARG A 72 -10.06 -26.19 -8.96
CA ARG A 72 -11.46 -26.06 -8.48
C ARG A 72 -11.77 -26.93 -7.27
N GLY A 73 -11.15 -28.11 -7.17
CA GLY A 73 -11.30 -29.02 -6.02
C GLY A 73 -10.88 -28.38 -4.69
N SER A 74 -9.89 -27.48 -4.72
CA SER A 74 -9.36 -26.79 -3.55
C SER A 74 -10.26 -25.64 -3.07
N VAL A 75 -11.05 -25.06 -3.99
CA VAL A 75 -11.90 -23.87 -3.71
C VAL A 75 -13.03 -24.21 -2.74
N THR A 76 -13.66 -25.37 -2.90
CA THR A 76 -14.86 -25.74 -2.13
C THR A 76 -14.61 -25.80 -0.62
N GLY A 77 -13.43 -26.27 -0.20
CA GLY A 77 -13.06 -26.33 1.21
C GLY A 77 -12.97 -24.94 1.85
N VAL A 78 -12.34 -24.00 1.14
CA VAL A 78 -12.16 -22.61 1.59
C VAL A 78 -13.50 -21.87 1.62
N LEU A 79 -14.37 -22.07 0.63
CA LEU A 79 -15.71 -21.47 0.62
C LEU A 79 -16.56 -21.94 1.80
N LYS A 80 -16.55 -23.24 2.14
CA LYS A 80 -17.22 -23.75 3.34
C LYS A 80 -16.65 -23.13 4.63
N LEU A 81 -15.35 -22.86 4.68
CA LEU A 81 -14.73 -22.22 5.83
C LEU A 81 -15.14 -20.74 5.97
N LEU A 82 -15.23 -20.01 4.86
CA LEU A 82 -15.72 -18.62 4.82
C LEU A 82 -17.20 -18.53 5.19
N GLU A 83 -18.02 -19.47 4.71
CA GLU A 83 -19.45 -19.55 5.03
C GLU A 83 -19.66 -19.87 6.52
N LYS A 84 -18.94 -20.84 7.07
CA LYS A 84 -18.93 -21.13 8.51
C LYS A 84 -18.50 -19.93 9.37
N LYS A 85 -17.66 -19.04 8.82
CA LYS A 85 -17.25 -17.77 9.47
C LYS A 85 -18.28 -16.64 9.27
N GLY A 86 -19.35 -16.85 8.52
CA GLY A 86 -20.38 -15.86 8.22
C GLY A 86 -19.93 -14.74 7.29
N LEU A 87 -18.90 -14.99 6.48
CA LEU A 87 -18.30 -13.97 5.59
C LEU A 87 -18.87 -14.02 4.18
N ILE A 88 -19.41 -15.16 3.76
CA ILE A 88 -20.04 -15.34 2.45
C ILE A 88 -21.36 -16.10 2.59
N ASN A 89 -22.25 -15.90 1.62
CA ASN A 89 -23.36 -16.80 1.36
C ASN A 89 -22.89 -17.82 0.31
N TYR A 90 -22.87 -19.10 0.68
CA TYR A 90 -22.44 -20.18 -0.19
C TYR A 90 -23.40 -21.36 -0.14
N GLN A 91 -23.83 -21.82 -1.31
CA GLN A 91 -24.54 -23.08 -1.49
C GLN A 91 -23.95 -23.81 -2.70
N PRO A 92 -23.85 -25.16 -2.67
CA PRO A 92 -23.42 -25.93 -3.83
C PRO A 92 -24.24 -25.59 -5.07
N TYR A 93 -23.56 -25.44 -6.22
CA TYR A 93 -24.16 -25.09 -7.52
C TYR A 93 -24.85 -23.72 -7.57
N SER A 94 -24.65 -22.87 -6.57
CA SER A 94 -25.21 -21.51 -6.51
C SER A 94 -24.14 -20.43 -6.71
N TYR A 95 -24.59 -19.19 -6.83
CA TYR A 95 -23.72 -18.02 -6.82
C TYR A 95 -23.17 -17.77 -5.42
N ILE A 96 -21.91 -17.35 -5.37
CA ILE A 96 -21.25 -16.93 -4.13
C ILE A 96 -21.44 -15.42 -4.00
N THR A 97 -21.87 -14.98 -2.82
CA THR A 97 -21.96 -13.55 -2.51
C THR A 97 -21.34 -13.22 -1.16
N LEU A 98 -20.86 -11.99 -1.00
CA LEU A 98 -20.36 -11.51 0.28
C LEU A 98 -21.51 -11.21 1.24
N THR A 99 -21.34 -11.53 2.54
CA THR A 99 -22.20 -10.94 3.58
C THR A 99 -21.73 -9.52 3.89
N ASP A 100 -22.51 -8.75 4.65
CA ASP A 100 -22.09 -7.41 5.09
C ASP A 100 -20.75 -7.42 5.84
N SER A 101 -20.47 -8.49 6.60
CA SER A 101 -19.21 -8.66 7.30
C SER A 101 -18.07 -8.96 6.33
N GLY A 102 -18.27 -9.91 5.41
CA GLY A 102 -17.29 -10.23 4.38
C GLY A 102 -16.97 -9.04 3.48
N LEU A 103 -17.99 -8.27 3.10
CA LEU A 103 -17.86 -7.06 2.27
C LEU A 103 -16.99 -6.00 2.95
N LYS A 104 -17.17 -5.78 4.25
CA LYS A 104 -16.33 -4.83 5.01
C LYS A 104 -14.87 -5.26 5.03
N ILE A 105 -14.61 -6.55 5.20
CA ILE A 105 -13.25 -7.10 5.23
C ILE A 105 -12.63 -7.02 3.83
N ALA A 106 -13.32 -7.50 2.81
CA ALA A 106 -12.88 -7.46 1.41
C ALA A 106 -12.51 -6.03 0.99
N LYS A 107 -13.42 -5.06 1.21
CA LYS A 107 -13.16 -3.64 0.91
C LYS A 107 -11.95 -3.08 1.64
N LYS A 108 -11.71 -3.51 2.88
CA LYS A 108 -10.56 -3.05 3.66
C LYS A 108 -9.25 -3.58 3.06
N ILE A 109 -9.20 -4.85 2.68
CA ILE A 109 -8.02 -5.47 2.06
C ILE A 109 -7.76 -4.83 0.69
N THR A 110 -8.77 -4.76 -0.17
CA THR A 110 -8.67 -4.13 -1.50
C THR A 110 -8.30 -2.65 -1.43
N ALA A 111 -8.77 -1.90 -0.42
CA ALA A 111 -8.31 -0.52 -0.23
C ALA A 111 -6.82 -0.44 0.10
N ARG A 112 -6.28 -1.42 0.85
CA ARG A 112 -4.86 -1.48 1.18
C ARG A 112 -4.03 -1.83 -0.05
N HIS A 113 -4.45 -2.85 -0.80
CA HIS A 113 -3.88 -3.22 -2.10
C HIS A 113 -3.72 -1.99 -2.99
N ASN A 114 -4.82 -1.29 -3.22
CA ASN A 114 -4.87 -0.15 -4.14
C ASN A 114 -3.96 0.99 -3.72
N VAL A 115 -3.90 1.31 -2.41
CA VAL A 115 -2.98 2.36 -1.92
C VAL A 115 -1.52 1.95 -2.11
N LEU A 116 -1.19 0.69 -1.82
CA LEU A 116 0.16 0.16 -1.99
C LEU A 116 0.57 0.14 -3.46
N LYS A 117 -0.29 -0.37 -4.33
CA LYS A 117 -0.08 -0.42 -5.78
C LYS A 117 0.09 0.98 -6.36
N ASP A 118 -0.82 1.91 -6.05
CA ASP A 118 -0.72 3.30 -6.53
C ASP A 118 0.61 3.93 -6.11
N PHE A 119 1.02 3.76 -4.84
CA PHE A 119 2.32 4.23 -4.38
C PHE A 119 3.49 3.61 -5.15
N LEU A 120 3.47 2.29 -5.35
CA LEU A 120 4.55 1.57 -6.02
C LEU A 120 4.70 1.97 -7.48
N VAL A 121 3.58 2.22 -8.18
CA VAL A 121 3.60 2.71 -9.56
C VAL A 121 3.99 4.19 -9.60
N ARG A 122 3.24 5.05 -8.90
CA ARG A 122 3.30 6.50 -9.06
C ARG A 122 4.52 7.13 -8.42
N ILE A 123 4.95 6.62 -7.27
CA ILE A 123 6.06 7.20 -6.51
C ILE A 123 7.34 6.37 -6.67
N VAL A 124 7.26 5.05 -6.51
CA VAL A 124 8.44 4.17 -6.60
C VAL A 124 8.82 3.87 -8.05
N GLN A 125 7.93 4.14 -9.01
CA GLN A 125 8.17 3.93 -10.44
C GLN A 125 8.41 2.46 -10.82
N LEU A 126 7.69 1.55 -10.16
CA LEU A 126 7.62 0.16 -10.58
C LEU A 126 6.69 0.00 -11.78
N GLU A 127 7.04 -0.93 -12.66
CA GLU A 127 6.15 -1.42 -13.72
C GLU A 127 4.87 -2.00 -13.08
N SER A 128 3.73 -1.80 -13.73
CA SER A 128 2.41 -2.07 -13.17
C SER A 128 2.22 -3.52 -12.72
N ASN A 129 2.70 -4.50 -13.49
CA ASN A 129 2.57 -5.91 -13.09
C ASN A 129 3.45 -6.24 -11.89
N ASN A 130 4.65 -5.67 -11.82
CA ASN A 130 5.51 -5.86 -10.65
C ASN A 130 4.94 -5.16 -9.41
N ALA A 131 4.35 -3.97 -9.57
CA ALA A 131 3.66 -3.25 -8.50
C ALA A 131 2.46 -4.04 -7.96
N GLU A 132 1.66 -4.66 -8.83
CA GLU A 132 0.57 -5.57 -8.45
C GLU A 132 1.08 -6.69 -7.54
N ASN A 133 2.08 -7.45 -8.01
CA ASN A 133 2.63 -8.59 -7.28
C ASN A 133 3.28 -8.20 -5.93
N VAL A 134 3.85 -7.00 -5.84
CA VAL A 134 4.44 -6.50 -4.59
C VAL A 134 3.34 -6.00 -3.64
N ALA A 135 2.33 -5.29 -4.15
CA ALA A 135 1.21 -4.80 -3.34
C ALA A 135 0.42 -5.95 -2.70
N CYS A 136 0.07 -6.99 -3.47
CA CYS A 136 -0.64 -8.18 -2.95
C CYS A 136 0.13 -8.84 -1.78
N ARG A 137 1.46 -8.86 -1.81
CA ARG A 137 2.25 -9.41 -0.69
C ARG A 137 2.29 -8.48 0.51
N MET A 138 2.36 -7.18 0.25
CA MET A 138 2.48 -6.17 1.31
C MET A 138 1.18 -5.99 2.09
N GLU A 139 0.02 -6.10 1.45
CA GLU A 139 -1.26 -5.79 2.09
C GLU A 139 -1.62 -6.72 3.26
N HIS A 140 -1.20 -7.98 3.23
CA HIS A 140 -1.46 -8.95 4.29
C HIS A 140 -0.46 -8.85 5.45
N ILE A 141 0.77 -8.40 5.16
CA ILE A 141 1.86 -8.36 6.15
C ILE A 141 1.83 -7.08 6.98
N ILE A 142 1.48 -5.95 6.37
CA ILE A 142 1.54 -4.64 7.03
C ILE A 142 0.40 -4.55 8.07
N ASP A 143 0.71 -4.19 9.31
CA ASP A 143 -0.35 -4.02 10.31
C ASP A 143 -1.18 -2.74 10.06
N GLU A 144 -2.29 -2.61 10.79
CA GLU A 144 -3.22 -1.49 10.62
C GLU A 144 -2.62 -0.13 11.03
N ILE A 145 -1.76 -0.09 12.05
CA ILE A 145 -1.13 1.15 12.51
C ILE A 145 -0.13 1.63 11.47
N SER A 146 0.72 0.72 10.99
CA SER A 146 1.72 1.02 9.95
C SER A 146 1.04 1.47 8.66
N MET A 147 -0.03 0.80 8.22
CA MET A 147 -0.76 1.20 7.01
C MET A 147 -1.40 2.59 7.13
N ASN A 148 -1.97 2.91 8.30
CA ASN A 148 -2.53 4.24 8.54
C ASN A 148 -1.47 5.34 8.47
N LYS A 149 -0.26 5.08 8.97
CA LYS A 149 0.88 6.01 8.86
C LYS A 149 1.39 6.12 7.43
N PHE A 150 1.40 5.02 6.69
CA PHE A 150 1.73 5.01 5.28
C PHE A 150 0.77 5.87 4.45
N ILE A 151 -0.55 5.72 4.67
CA ILE A 151 -1.57 6.57 4.02
C ILE A 151 -1.38 8.05 4.38
N GLN A 152 -1.08 8.37 5.65
CA GLN A 152 -0.79 9.75 6.06
C GLN A 152 0.44 10.31 5.36
N PHE A 153 1.47 9.49 5.17
CA PHE A 153 2.68 9.88 4.45
C PHE A 153 2.39 10.17 2.98
N ILE A 154 1.64 9.31 2.28
CA ILE A 154 1.25 9.55 0.88
C ILE A 154 0.46 10.86 0.76
N LYS A 155 -0.55 11.05 1.62
CA LYS A 155 -1.33 12.29 1.65
C LYS A 155 -0.45 13.52 1.90
N PHE A 156 0.54 13.40 2.77
CA PHE A 156 1.51 14.47 3.00
C PHE A 156 2.32 14.77 1.74
N ILE A 157 2.80 13.76 1.01
CA ILE A 157 3.50 13.96 -0.26
C ILE A 157 2.61 14.69 -1.27
N ASP A 158 1.36 14.23 -1.44
CA ASP A 158 0.42 14.80 -2.42
C ASP A 158 0.01 16.25 -2.09
N THR A 159 -0.01 16.63 -0.81
CA THR A 159 -0.43 17.98 -0.37
C THR A 159 0.72 18.93 -0.06
N CYS A 160 1.95 18.42 0.07
CA CYS A 160 3.08 19.23 0.48
C CYS A 160 3.60 20.06 -0.70
N PRO A 161 3.62 21.41 -0.59
CA PRO A 161 4.10 22.28 -1.67
C PRO A 161 5.61 22.13 -1.96
N ARG A 162 6.33 21.33 -1.16
CA ARG A 162 7.78 21.05 -1.34
C ARG A 162 8.09 19.68 -1.91
N ALA A 163 7.12 18.76 -1.91
CA ALA A 163 7.36 17.34 -2.22
C ALA A 163 6.36 16.75 -3.21
N GLY A 164 5.38 17.53 -3.67
CA GLY A 164 4.37 17.10 -4.65
C GLY A 164 4.96 16.77 -6.02
N GLU A 165 4.25 17.14 -7.09
CA GLU A 165 4.56 16.68 -8.45
C GLU A 165 6.00 16.94 -8.90
N GLU A 166 6.60 18.08 -8.54
CA GLU A 166 7.98 18.42 -8.94
C GLU A 166 9.02 17.41 -8.43
N TRP A 167 8.85 16.92 -7.20
CA TRP A 167 9.77 15.97 -6.60
C TRP A 167 9.62 14.59 -7.23
N ILE A 168 8.38 14.14 -7.44
CA ILE A 168 8.08 12.88 -8.12
C ILE A 168 8.62 12.93 -9.55
N ASN A 169 8.39 14.02 -10.30
CA ASN A 169 8.92 14.21 -11.65
C ASN A 169 10.45 14.20 -11.69
N SER A 170 11.11 14.75 -10.67
CA SER A 170 12.56 14.70 -10.55
C SER A 170 13.06 13.25 -10.35
N PHE A 171 12.34 12.47 -9.54
CA PHE A 171 12.64 11.05 -9.36
C PHE A 171 12.38 10.22 -10.62
N ILE A 172 11.30 10.48 -11.36
CA ILE A 172 11.01 9.84 -12.66
C ILE A 172 12.16 10.07 -13.64
N LYS A 173 12.63 11.33 -13.75
CA LYS A 173 13.79 11.68 -14.58
C LYS A 173 15.04 10.92 -14.15
N PHE A 174 15.27 10.80 -12.83
CA PHE A 174 16.37 10.02 -12.29
C PHE A 174 16.29 8.55 -12.69
N CYS A 175 15.14 7.89 -12.54
CA CYS A 175 14.95 6.50 -12.95
C CYS A 175 15.16 6.29 -14.46
N SER A 176 14.81 7.28 -15.28
CA SER A 176 14.91 7.21 -16.75
C SER A 176 16.31 7.52 -17.27
N SER A 177 17.15 8.19 -16.46
CA SER A 177 18.52 8.52 -16.83
C SER A 177 19.49 7.60 -16.09
N GLU A 178 20.27 6.77 -16.79
CA GLU A 178 21.26 5.88 -16.16
C GLU A 178 22.38 6.61 -15.36
N LYS A 179 22.37 7.95 -15.31
CA LYS A 179 23.42 8.76 -14.67
C LYS A 179 22.84 9.99 -13.99
N HIS A 180 22.60 9.89 -12.69
CA HIS A 180 22.54 11.09 -11.86
C HIS A 180 23.95 11.64 -11.68
N VAL A 181 24.30 12.67 -12.45
CA VAL A 181 25.52 13.43 -12.20
C VAL A 181 25.20 14.43 -11.08
N TRP A 182 25.59 14.11 -9.85
CA TRP A 182 25.38 14.94 -8.65
C TRP A 182 25.94 16.37 -8.79
N GLU A 183 26.83 16.61 -9.76
CA GLU A 183 27.39 17.93 -10.08
C GLU A 183 26.33 18.97 -10.51
N LYS A 184 25.18 18.53 -11.07
CA LYS A 184 24.06 19.41 -11.42
C LYS A 184 23.12 19.73 -10.26
N CYS A 185 23.27 19.07 -9.10
CA CYS A 185 22.39 19.32 -7.94
C CYS A 185 22.50 20.76 -7.41
N ASN A 186 23.68 21.38 -7.49
CA ASN A 186 23.83 22.77 -7.08
C ASN A 186 22.98 23.71 -7.95
N GLN A 187 22.86 23.43 -9.26
CA GLN A 187 22.00 24.22 -10.15
C GLN A 187 20.52 24.03 -9.81
N CYS A 188 20.08 22.80 -9.52
CA CYS A 188 18.72 22.53 -9.04
C CYS A 188 18.42 23.21 -7.69
N ILE A 189 19.39 23.20 -6.76
CA ILE A 189 19.28 23.87 -5.46
C ILE A 189 19.15 25.38 -5.63
N GLU A 190 19.98 25.99 -6.49
CA GLU A 190 19.92 27.43 -6.74
C GLU A 190 18.64 27.83 -7.50
N GLN A 191 18.18 27.02 -8.47
CA GLN A 191 16.88 27.23 -9.12
C GLN A 191 15.71 27.13 -8.13
N CYS A 192 15.72 26.14 -7.25
CA CYS A 192 14.69 25.98 -6.22
C CYS A 192 14.67 27.18 -5.26
N LYS A 193 15.85 27.66 -4.81
CA LYS A 193 15.98 28.88 -4.01
C LYS A 193 15.45 30.12 -4.75
N ALA A 194 15.77 30.26 -6.03
CA ALA A 194 15.31 31.39 -6.85
C ALA A 194 13.78 31.38 -7.02
N ASN A 195 13.18 30.23 -7.28
CA ASN A 195 11.73 30.08 -7.41
C ASN A 195 11.00 30.40 -6.08
N HIS A 196 11.57 30.04 -4.94
CA HIS A 196 10.99 30.38 -3.64
C HIS A 196 11.13 31.85 -3.25
N ASN A 197 12.19 32.54 -3.70
CA ASN A 197 12.35 33.98 -3.46
C ASN A 197 11.37 34.84 -4.27
N ASN A 198 10.84 34.33 -5.39
CA ASN A 198 9.87 35.03 -6.24
C ASN A 198 8.40 34.80 -5.82
N ILE A 199 8.14 34.02 -4.76
CA ILE A 199 6.79 33.72 -4.23
C ILE A 199 6.54 34.42 -2.88
N SER A 200 7.49 35.22 -2.39
CA SER A 200 7.25 36.08 -1.21
C SER A 200 6.74 37.46 -1.66
N PRO A 201 5.52 37.89 -1.27
CA PRO A 201 5.17 39.31 -1.26
C PRO A 201 5.98 40.08 -0.20
#